data_AF-A0A838SL91-F1
#
_entry.id   AF-A0A838SL91-F1
#
_cell.length_a   1.000
_cell.length_b   1.000
_cell.length_c   1.000
_cell.angle_alpha   90.00
_cell.angle_beta   90.00
_cell.angle_gamma   90.00
#
_symmetry.space_group_name_H-M   'P 1'
#
loop_
_entity.id
_entity.type
_entity.pdbx_description
1 polymer ?
#
loop_
_entity_poly.entity_id
_entity_poly.type
_entity_poly.pdbx_seq_one_letter_code
_entity_poly.pdbx_strand_id
1 'polypeptide(L)'
;MYAVDDADPDKRRRAHEELSSAGEIAVSAQVLNEFCAVVTRKLARPMTAVDANAAVEDMAKLLVVPVDRHLVLEAIALSRRVQISVWDAAIVRAAQVAGCDELITEGLQDGQHFGDLRVRHPFTSLTSADD
;
A
#
# COMPACT_ATOMS: atom_id res chain seq x y z
N MET A 1 5.97 -0.59 -3.93
CA MET A 1 6.33 -1.34 -5.15
C MET A 1 6.95 -0.43 -6.20
N TYR A 2 6.25 0.61 -6.70
CA TYR A 2 6.81 1.51 -7.73
C TYR A 2 8.08 2.26 -7.32
N ALA A 3 8.29 2.55 -6.02
CA ALA A 3 9.52 3.16 -5.53
C ALA A 3 10.78 2.32 -5.81
N VAL A 4 10.64 1.01 -6.12
CA VAL A 4 11.76 0.11 -6.41
C VAL A 4 11.66 -0.53 -7.80
N ASP A 5 10.63 -0.19 -8.58
CA ASP A 5 10.46 -0.69 -9.94
C ASP A 5 11.09 0.28 -10.94
N ASP A 6 12.00 -0.20 -11.77
CA ASP A 6 12.64 0.57 -12.83
C ASP A 6 11.80 0.68 -14.11
N ALA A 7 10.70 -0.07 -14.21
CA ALA A 7 9.91 -0.17 -15.44
C ALA A 7 9.13 1.13 -15.77
N ASP A 8 8.77 1.92 -14.77
CA ASP A 8 8.00 3.16 -14.93
C ASP A 8 8.66 4.30 -14.13
N PRO A 9 9.57 5.07 -14.75
CA PRO A 9 10.29 6.16 -14.09
C PRO A 9 9.39 7.24 -13.49
N ASP A 10 8.24 7.51 -14.10
CA ASP A 10 7.30 8.54 -13.64
C ASP A 10 6.53 8.07 -12.42
N LYS A 11 6.00 6.84 -12.43
CA LYS A 11 5.41 6.25 -11.22
C LYS A 11 6.42 6.09 -10.10
N ARG A 12 7.67 5.76 -10.40
CA ARG A 12 8.75 5.69 -9.40
C ARG A 12 9.01 7.04 -8.75
N ARG A 13 9.22 8.07 -9.57
CA ARG A 13 9.42 9.44 -9.08
C ARG A 13 8.26 9.88 -8.19
N ARG A 14 7.03 9.67 -8.66
CA ARG A 14 5.83 10.01 -7.88
C ARG A 14 5.76 9.23 -6.56
N ALA A 15 6.06 7.94 -6.57
CA ALA A 15 6.10 7.14 -5.34
C ALA A 15 7.14 7.67 -4.33
N HIS A 16 8.30 8.13 -4.79
CA HIS A 16 9.28 8.77 -3.91
C HIS A 16 8.79 10.14 -3.39
N GLU A 17 8.15 10.95 -4.23
CA GLU A 17 7.55 12.22 -3.80
C GLU A 17 6.51 11.99 -2.69
N GLU A 18 5.60 11.03 -2.87
CA GLU A 18 4.60 10.65 -1.87
C GLU A 18 5.24 10.20 -0.55
N LEU A 19 6.26 9.33 -0.60
CA LEU A 19 6.99 8.91 0.60
C LEU A 19 7.76 10.06 1.28
N SER A 20 8.29 11.01 0.50
CA SER A 20 9.09 12.12 1.04
C SER A 20 8.26 13.25 1.66
N SER A 21 7.01 13.40 1.20
CA SER A 21 6.06 14.43 1.66
C SER A 21 5.09 13.92 2.72
N ALA A 22 5.01 12.59 2.90
CA ALA A 22 4.23 11.98 3.95
C ALA A 22 4.80 12.32 5.34
N GLY A 23 3.90 12.48 6.31
CA GLY A 23 4.25 12.58 7.72
C GLY A 23 4.60 11.20 8.30
N GLU A 24 3.86 10.79 9.32
CA GLU A 24 4.01 9.43 9.85
C GLU A 24 3.43 8.40 8.87
N ILE A 25 4.19 7.36 8.56
CA ILE A 25 3.81 6.31 7.62
C ILE A 25 3.60 5.00 8.39
N ALA A 26 2.48 4.33 8.11
CA ALA A 26 2.20 2.98 8.55
C ALA A 26 2.09 2.02 7.36
N VAL A 27 2.41 0.75 7.60
CA VAL A 27 2.31 -0.33 6.61
C VAL A 27 1.73 -1.57 7.27
N SER A 28 0.95 -2.39 6.55
CA SER A 28 0.49 -3.67 7.09
C SER A 28 1.50 -4.79 6.84
N ALA A 29 1.53 -5.78 7.72
CA ALA A 29 2.35 -6.98 7.51
C ALA A 29 1.99 -7.72 6.19
N GLN A 30 0.72 -7.63 5.76
CA GLN A 30 0.29 -8.15 4.45
C GLN A 30 1.02 -7.43 3.31
N VAL A 31 1.11 -6.09 3.36
CA VAL A 31 1.80 -5.31 2.31
C VAL A 31 3.29 -5.63 2.27
N LEU A 32 3.94 -5.90 3.40
CA LEU A 32 5.34 -6.35 3.42
C LEU A 32 5.52 -7.71 2.71
N ASN A 33 4.61 -8.66 2.95
CA ASN A 33 4.62 -9.96 2.28
C ASN A 33 4.35 -9.83 0.78
N GLU A 34 3.36 -9.02 0.39
CA GLU A 34 3.04 -8.73 -1.02
C GLU A 34 4.21 -8.07 -1.73
N PHE A 35 4.85 -7.08 -1.10
CA PHE A 35 6.04 -6.43 -1.59
C PHE A 35 7.15 -7.45 -1.87
N CYS A 36 7.51 -8.28 -0.87
CA CYS A 36 8.54 -9.30 -1.03
C CYS A 36 8.22 -10.26 -2.19
N ALA A 37 6.97 -10.73 -2.29
CA ALA A 37 6.53 -11.63 -3.36
C ALA A 37 6.58 -10.97 -4.75
N VAL A 38 6.29 -9.67 -4.85
CA VAL A 38 6.33 -8.91 -6.11
C VAL A 38 7.77 -8.64 -6.52
N VAL A 39 8.61 -8.10 -5.63
CA VAL A 39 9.97 -7.70 -5.99
C VAL A 39 10.88 -8.87 -6.34
N THR A 40 10.59 -10.06 -5.82
CA THR A 40 11.37 -11.28 -6.10
C THR A 40 10.88 -12.08 -7.30
N ARG A 41 9.71 -11.77 -7.89
CA ARG A 41 9.11 -12.62 -8.93
C ARG A 41 8.46 -11.88 -10.10
N LYS A 42 7.88 -10.70 -9.85
CA LYS A 42 6.99 -10.03 -10.81
C LYS A 42 7.61 -8.79 -11.46
N LEU A 43 8.72 -8.27 -10.95
CA LEU A 43 9.45 -7.19 -11.61
C LEU A 43 10.13 -7.67 -12.89
N ALA A 44 10.31 -6.76 -13.86
CA ALA A 44 11.08 -7.05 -15.07
C ALA A 44 12.52 -7.51 -14.77
N ARG A 45 13.08 -7.02 -13.66
CA ARG A 45 14.34 -7.48 -13.07
C ARG A 45 14.10 -7.82 -11.60
N PRO A 46 13.83 -9.09 -11.26
CA PRO A 46 13.60 -9.48 -9.89
C PRO A 46 14.80 -9.21 -8.99
N MET A 47 14.54 -8.74 -7.76
CA MET A 47 15.53 -8.59 -6.71
C MET A 47 16.02 -9.96 -6.22
N THR A 48 17.27 -10.02 -5.75
CA THR A 48 17.74 -11.20 -5.03
C THR A 48 17.00 -11.35 -3.70
N ALA A 49 16.98 -12.56 -3.13
CA ALA A 49 16.37 -12.77 -1.82
C ALA A 49 17.01 -11.91 -0.72
N VAL A 50 18.33 -11.66 -0.82
CA VAL A 50 19.08 -10.83 0.14
C VAL A 50 18.63 -9.37 0.05
N ASP A 51 18.56 -8.82 -1.16
CA ASP A 51 18.14 -7.43 -1.36
C ASP A 51 16.67 -7.22 -0.99
N ALA A 52 15.80 -8.17 -1.32
CA ALA A 52 14.40 -8.11 -0.93
C ALA A 52 14.21 -8.15 0.59
N ASN A 53 15.00 -8.97 1.29
CA ASN A 53 14.98 -9.01 2.76
C ASN A 53 15.44 -7.68 3.36
N ALA A 54 16.54 -7.11 2.86
CA ALA A 54 17.03 -5.81 3.33
C ALA A 54 15.99 -4.69 3.10
N ALA A 55 15.28 -4.70 1.97
CA ALA A 55 14.22 -3.75 1.69
C ALA A 55 13.01 -3.93 2.64
N VAL A 56 12.61 -5.16 2.95
CA VAL A 56 11.55 -5.43 3.92
C VAL A 56 11.97 -5.01 5.33
N GLU A 57 13.22 -5.27 5.73
CA GLU A 57 13.75 -4.82 7.02
C GLU A 57 13.76 -3.29 7.14
N ASP A 58 14.05 -2.57 6.06
CA ASP A 58 13.98 -1.11 6.04
C ASP A 58 12.53 -0.60 6.18
N MET A 59 11.59 -1.18 5.43
CA MET A 59 10.16 -0.86 5.55
C MET A 59 9.61 -1.22 6.94
N ALA A 60 10.13 -2.27 7.58
CA ALA A 60 9.71 -2.70 8.91
C ALA A 60 10.12 -1.74 10.04
N LYS A 61 10.90 -0.69 9.75
CA LYS A 61 11.18 0.42 10.67
C LYS A 61 9.99 1.38 10.83
N LEU A 62 9.03 1.34 9.90
CA LEU A 62 7.77 2.07 9.98
C LEU A 62 6.84 1.45 11.04
N LEU A 63 5.72 2.10 11.32
CA LEU A 63 4.66 1.46 12.09
C LEU A 63 4.08 0.27 11.30
N VAL A 64 4.35 -0.96 11.75
CA VAL A 64 3.83 -2.17 11.10
C VAL A 64 2.57 -2.65 11.82
N VAL A 65 1.44 -2.69 11.11
CA VAL A 65 0.19 -3.24 11.62
C VAL A 65 0.14 -4.75 11.35
N PRO A 66 0.05 -5.60 12.39
CA PRO A 66 -0.04 -7.05 12.20
C PRO A 66 -1.40 -7.44 11.65
N VAL A 67 -1.44 -8.51 10.85
CA VAL A 67 -2.69 -9.15 10.42
C VAL A 67 -3.03 -10.27 11.40
N ASP A 68 -3.77 -9.93 12.45
CA ASP A 68 -4.19 -10.87 13.48
C ASP A 68 -5.62 -11.39 13.26
N ARG A 69 -6.09 -12.25 14.16
CA ARG A 69 -7.45 -12.83 14.08
C ARG A 69 -8.54 -11.76 14.05
N HIS A 70 -8.35 -10.64 14.75
CA HIS A 70 -9.37 -9.61 14.88
C HIS A 70 -9.47 -8.82 13.58
N LEU A 71 -8.32 -8.38 13.06
CA LEU A 71 -8.24 -7.66 11.79
C LEU A 71 -8.84 -8.49 10.64
N VAL A 72 -8.57 -9.80 10.59
CA VAL A 72 -9.15 -10.69 9.58
C VAL A 72 -10.68 -10.74 9.64
N LEU A 73 -11.25 -10.90 10.84
CA LEU A 73 -12.71 -10.94 11.01
C LEU A 73 -13.36 -9.59 10.65
N GLU A 74 -12.72 -8.49 11.03
CA GLU A 74 -13.19 -7.16 10.66
C GLU A 74 -13.09 -6.85 9.17
N ALA A 75 -12.05 -7.35 8.50
CA ALA A 75 -11.86 -7.24 7.07
C ALA A 75 -12.95 -8.02 6.31
N ILE A 76 -13.28 -9.24 6.74
CA ILE A 76 -14.37 -10.03 6.16
C ILE A 76 -15.71 -9.29 6.31
N ALA A 77 -15.99 -8.74 7.50
CA ALA A 77 -17.22 -7.99 7.75
C ALA A 77 -17.29 -6.71 6.89
N LEU A 78 -16.17 -5.98 6.79
CA LEU A 78 -16.07 -4.78 5.96
C LEU A 78 -16.26 -5.13 4.48
N SER A 79 -15.51 -6.10 3.95
CA SER A 79 -15.60 -6.56 2.56
C SER A 79 -17.04 -6.86 2.14
N ARG A 80 -17.81 -7.56 2.98
CA ARG A 80 -19.23 -7.84 2.72
C ARG A 80 -20.11 -6.59 2.78
N ARG A 81 -19.80 -5.62 3.65
CA ARG A 81 -20.60 -4.40 3.81
C ARG A 81 -20.42 -3.44 2.63
N VAL A 82 -19.20 -3.28 2.14
CA VAL A 82 -18.85 -2.28 1.12
C VAL A 82 -18.51 -2.89 -0.25
N GLN A 83 -18.60 -4.22 -0.38
CA GLN A 83 -18.39 -4.97 -1.63
C GLN A 83 -17.00 -4.75 -2.27
N ILE A 84 -15.95 -4.78 -1.45
CA ILE A 84 -14.54 -4.80 -1.89
C ILE A 84 -13.91 -6.16 -1.59
N SER A 85 -12.73 -6.46 -2.14
CA SER A 85 -12.05 -7.72 -1.82
C SER A 85 -11.68 -7.80 -0.34
N VAL A 86 -11.58 -9.00 0.22
CA VAL A 86 -11.15 -9.18 1.63
C VAL A 86 -9.72 -8.66 1.84
N TRP A 87 -8.87 -8.75 0.81
CA TRP A 87 -7.50 -8.23 0.84
C TRP A 87 -7.46 -6.70 0.93
N ASP A 88 -8.26 -6.01 0.12
CA ASP A 88 -8.37 -4.55 0.18
C ASP A 88 -9.01 -4.11 1.51
N ALA A 89 -10.03 -4.83 1.98
CA ALA A 89 -10.64 -4.57 3.27
C ALA A 89 -9.65 -4.73 4.44
N ALA A 90 -8.72 -5.69 4.36
CA ALA A 90 -7.68 -5.86 5.37
C ALA A 90 -6.70 -4.68 5.39
N ILE A 91 -6.33 -4.14 4.22
CA ILE A 91 -5.51 -2.93 4.12
C ILE A 91 -6.24 -1.72 4.71
N VAL A 92 -7.53 -1.55 4.39
CA VAL A 92 -8.37 -0.49 4.97
C VAL A 92 -8.42 -0.59 6.50
N ARG A 93 -8.65 -1.79 7.04
CA ARG A 93 -8.67 -2.00 8.50
C ARG A 93 -7.32 -1.74 9.14
N ALA A 94 -6.23 -2.15 8.51
CA ALA A 94 -4.90 -1.86 9.00
C ALA A 94 -4.64 -0.35 9.10
N ALA A 95 -5.02 0.41 8.08
CA ALA A 95 -4.91 1.88 8.09
C ALA A 95 -5.76 2.52 9.21
N GLN A 96 -6.99 2.04 9.42
CA GLN A 96 -7.84 2.51 10.53
C GLN A 96 -7.24 2.18 11.91
N VAL A 97 -6.67 0.98 12.10
CA VAL A 97 -6.01 0.58 13.35
C VAL A 97 -4.77 1.43 13.62
N ALA A 98 -4.03 1.81 12.58
CA ALA A 98 -2.90 2.72 12.70
C ALA A 98 -3.31 4.19 12.97
N GLY A 99 -4.61 4.52 12.91
CA GLY A 99 -5.09 5.89 13.06
C GLY A 99 -4.76 6.78 11.86
N CYS A 100 -4.61 6.20 10.66
CA CYS A 100 -4.35 6.98 9.46
C CYS A 100 -5.61 7.73 9.01
N ASP A 101 -5.43 8.99 8.60
CA ASP A 101 -6.48 9.79 7.96
C ASP A 101 -6.53 9.55 6.43
N GLU A 102 -5.44 9.03 5.86
CA GLU A 102 -5.32 8.79 4.43
C GLU A 102 -4.73 7.40 4.11
N LEU A 103 -5.30 6.71 3.11
CA LEU A 103 -4.81 5.46 2.55
C LEU A 103 -4.41 5.67 1.09
N ILE A 104 -3.12 5.52 0.80
CA ILE A 104 -2.58 5.60 -0.57
C ILE A 104 -2.68 4.22 -1.24
N THR A 105 -3.52 4.08 -2.27
CA THR A 105 -3.68 2.81 -3.00
C THR A 105 -4.27 3.01 -4.40
N GLU A 106 -3.93 2.12 -5.33
CA GLU A 106 -4.56 2.03 -6.66
C GLU A 106 -5.76 1.07 -6.68
N GLY A 107 -5.87 0.18 -5.68
CA GLY A 107 -6.88 -0.89 -5.65
C GLY A 107 -8.29 -0.41 -5.28
N LEU A 108 -8.43 0.84 -4.87
CA LEU A 108 -9.68 1.44 -4.41
C LEU A 108 -9.98 2.75 -5.13
N GLN A 109 -11.24 3.17 -5.08
CA GLN A 109 -11.68 4.39 -5.74
C GLN A 109 -11.11 5.63 -5.05
N ASP A 110 -10.51 6.55 -5.82
CA ASP A 110 -10.04 7.83 -5.31
C ASP A 110 -11.18 8.62 -4.65
N GLY A 111 -10.91 9.20 -3.47
CA GLY A 111 -11.89 9.93 -2.68
C GLY A 111 -12.91 9.06 -1.95
N GLN A 112 -12.80 7.73 -1.99
CA GLN A 112 -13.63 6.84 -1.17
C GLN A 112 -13.31 7.02 0.31
N HIS A 113 -14.34 6.96 1.18
CA HIS A 113 -14.19 7.10 2.62
C HIS A 113 -14.56 5.83 3.39
N PHE A 114 -13.81 5.55 4.45
CA PHE A 114 -14.08 4.50 5.43
C PHE A 114 -14.05 5.10 6.84
N GLY A 115 -15.15 5.74 7.23
CA GLY A 115 -15.14 6.62 8.40
C GLY A 115 -14.28 7.85 8.09
N ASP A 116 -13.33 8.16 8.97
CA ASP A 116 -12.42 9.29 8.81
C ASP A 116 -11.28 9.01 7.81
N LEU A 117 -11.03 7.74 7.48
CA LEU A 117 -10.01 7.35 6.51
C LEU A 117 -10.46 7.67 5.09
N ARG A 118 -9.68 8.49 4.39
CA ARG A 118 -9.87 8.81 2.97
C ARG A 118 -8.91 8.01 2.08
N VAL A 119 -9.41 7.46 0.99
CA VAL A 119 -8.58 6.86 -0.07
C VAL A 119 -8.04 7.96 -0.98
N ARG A 120 -6.74 7.90 -1.26
CA ARG A 120 -6.08 8.71 -2.28
C ARG A 120 -5.34 7.80 -3.26
N HIS A 121 -5.63 7.98 -4.55
CA HIS A 121 -4.92 7.29 -5.61
C HIS A 121 -3.58 7.99 -5.89
N PRO A 122 -2.43 7.28 -5.86
CA PRO A 122 -1.09 7.90 -5.89
C PRO A 122 -0.75 8.62 -7.20
N PHE A 123 -1.49 8.31 -8.28
CA PHE A 123 -1.15 8.73 -9.64
C PHE A 123 -2.22 9.62 -10.32
N THR A 124 -3.18 10.17 -9.56
CA THR A 124 -4.25 11.02 -10.15
C THR A 124 -3.70 12.22 -10.93
N SER A 125 -2.55 12.76 -10.54
CA SER A 125 -1.87 13.87 -11.22
C SER A 125 -1.00 13.44 -12.41
N LEU A 126 -0.80 12.15 -12.66
CA LEU A 126 -0.10 11.68 -13.87
C LEU A 126 -1.04 11.67 -15.10
N THR A 127 -2.35 11.81 -14.90
CA THR A 127 -3.37 11.79 -15.95
C THR A 127 -3.59 13.14 -16.67
N SER A 128 -2.66 14.08 -16.57
CA SER A 128 -2.71 15.36 -17.31
C SER A 128 -1.41 15.60 -18.06
N ALA A 129 -1.18 14.78 -19.09
CA ALA A 129 -0.27 15.04 -20.19
C ALA A 129 -0.67 14.13 -21.36
N ASP A 130 -1.85 14.40 -21.94
CA ASP A 130 -2.17 14.24 -23.36
C ASP A 130 -3.66 14.52 -23.55
N ASP A 131 -3.94 15.61 -24.26
CA ASP A 131 -5.23 16.05 -24.80
C ASP A 131 -5.47 15.33 -26.14
#